data_AF-A0A7Y3J3H0-F1
#
_entry.id   AF-A0A7Y3J3H0-F1
#
_cell.length_a   1.000
_cell.length_b   1.000
_cell.length_c   1.000
_cell.angle_alpha   90.00
_cell.angle_beta   90.00
_cell.angle_gamma   90.00
#
_symmetry.space_group_name_H-M   'P 1'
#
loop_
_entity.id
_entity.type
_entity.pdbx_description
1 polymer ?
#
loop_
_entity_poly.entity_id
_entity_poly.type
_entity_poly.pdbx_seq_one_letter_code
_entity_poly.pdbx_strand_id
1 'polypeptide(L)'
;MKFRGLLFLATRYLRSKRRERGWSAPLMSVLGLTVGVLTLNAVLAVMNGFQLTFIESILEVSSYHLQWKPPEPVPEPVLQRLRALPGVRAVEPYTETQTLVYGSGGDARPAILRGLSPLAWKRDKRFARHLTVVTGSAVPGKGQVIIGEELARSLGVGLGDTLRVLALQNPHFSFFRPVYSTLTVTGIFRTGYYEIDAGWIFVDRATALAGLTSPSDERIGIKLTHADDDWAMMHRIAKAAGAPLSEFTSWRTFNAAFFGALKTEKTSMMFLVGLVFLVVGVNVFQSQRRTVQEHTEEIAIWQALGLDVQRIRKVFAWEGLGVGVLGAVFGTVLGIVVANSISQVLTTLQDVLNTFFKTISGGSVTLFSSEAFYLPAIPARVLPQEAAMIAAFAIISAALAAWLASSRVTKIVPSEVLKNE
;
A
#
# COMPACT_ATOMS: atom_id res chain seq x y z
N MET A 1 -43.78 17.26 -10.15
CA MET A 1 -44.28 15.95 -10.66
C MET A 1 -43.38 15.24 -11.69
N LYS A 2 -42.45 15.92 -12.39
CA LYS A 2 -41.66 15.32 -13.51
C LYS A 2 -40.55 14.32 -13.11
N PHE A 3 -39.95 14.45 -11.92
CA PHE A 3 -38.80 13.62 -11.51
C PHE A 3 -39.22 12.24 -10.97
N ARG A 4 -40.28 12.20 -10.15
CA ARG A 4 -40.81 10.95 -9.57
C ARG A 4 -41.34 9.97 -10.63
N GLY A 5 -41.95 10.48 -11.71
CA GLY A 5 -42.46 9.64 -12.80
C GLY A 5 -41.35 8.95 -13.60
N LEU A 6 -40.26 9.67 -13.90
CA LEU A 6 -39.10 9.10 -14.60
C LEU A 6 -38.39 8.05 -13.75
N LEU A 7 -38.25 8.31 -12.45
CA LEU A 7 -37.61 7.38 -11.51
C LEU A 7 -38.49 6.13 -11.29
N PHE A 8 -39.81 6.29 -11.28
CA PHE A 8 -40.78 5.19 -11.22
C PHE A 8 -40.73 4.31 -12.49
N LEU A 9 -40.62 4.92 -13.68
CA LEU A 9 -40.46 4.18 -14.92
C LEU A 9 -39.13 3.41 -14.96
N ALA A 10 -38.02 4.06 -14.62
CA ALA A 10 -36.71 3.41 -14.61
C ALA A 10 -36.63 2.25 -13.60
N THR A 11 -37.15 2.43 -12.38
CA THR A 11 -37.17 1.37 -11.36
C THR A 11 -38.11 0.22 -11.72
N ARG A 12 -39.23 0.49 -12.38
CA ARG A 12 -40.13 -0.57 -12.88
C ARG A 12 -39.50 -1.35 -14.03
N TYR A 13 -38.76 -0.70 -14.93
CA TYR A 13 -38.01 -1.37 -15.99
C TYR A 13 -36.93 -2.29 -15.43
N LEU A 14 -36.16 -1.81 -14.45
CA LEU A 14 -35.17 -2.64 -13.74
C LEU A 14 -35.77 -3.89 -13.07
N ARG A 15 -37.09 -3.88 -12.79
CA ARG A 15 -37.79 -4.93 -12.04
C ARG A 15 -38.70 -5.81 -12.89
N SER A 16 -38.93 -5.48 -14.16
CA SER A 16 -39.87 -6.22 -15.02
C SER A 16 -39.19 -7.45 -15.63
N LYS A 17 -39.59 -8.64 -15.15
CA LYS A 17 -39.26 -9.95 -15.72
C LYS A 17 -40.15 -10.18 -16.96
N ARG A 18 -39.57 -10.34 -18.16
CA ARG A 18 -40.22 -11.12 -19.23
C ARG A 18 -39.78 -12.59 -19.15
N ARG A 19 -40.73 -13.46 -19.47
CA ARG A 19 -40.82 -14.88 -19.16
C ARG A 19 -40.06 -15.79 -20.13
N GLU A 20 -39.21 -15.27 -21.02
CA GLU A 20 -38.48 -16.11 -21.97
C GLU A 20 -36.96 -15.90 -21.91
N ARG A 21 -36.29 -16.95 -21.41
CA ARG A 21 -34.86 -17.30 -21.51
C ARG A 21 -33.82 -16.18 -21.31
N GLY A 22 -33.37 -16.03 -20.06
CA GLY A 22 -32.06 -15.45 -19.71
C GLY A 22 -32.09 -14.44 -18.57
N TRP A 23 -30.94 -14.22 -17.93
CA TRP A 23 -30.74 -13.07 -17.03
C TRP A 23 -30.89 -11.78 -17.86
N SER A 24 -31.56 -10.76 -17.32
CA SER A 24 -31.76 -9.49 -18.04
C SER A 24 -30.42 -8.80 -18.32
N ALA A 25 -30.26 -8.20 -19.51
CA ALA A 25 -29.01 -7.53 -19.91
C ALA A 25 -28.50 -6.49 -18.89
N PRO A 26 -29.37 -5.70 -18.20
CA PRO A 26 -28.93 -4.81 -17.13
C PRO A 26 -28.31 -5.53 -15.93
N LEU A 27 -28.83 -6.72 -15.55
CA LEU A 27 -28.29 -7.50 -14.44
C LEU A 27 -26.86 -7.99 -14.75
N MET A 28 -26.62 -8.47 -15.97
CA MET A 28 -25.28 -8.88 -16.40
C MET A 28 -24.30 -7.71 -16.41
N SER A 29 -24.75 -6.52 -16.83
CA SER A 29 -23.92 -5.30 -16.76
C SER A 29 -23.60 -4.88 -15.33
N VAL A 30 -24.58 -4.95 -14.42
CA VAL A 30 -24.35 -4.67 -12.99
C VAL A 30 -23.34 -5.65 -12.41
N LEU A 31 -23.47 -6.95 -12.70
CA LEU A 31 -22.53 -7.96 -12.21
C LEU A 31 -21.12 -7.77 -12.76
N GLY A 32 -20.98 -7.53 -14.07
CA GLY A 32 -19.68 -7.24 -14.68
C GLY A 32 -19.00 -6.01 -14.07
N LEU A 33 -19.77 -4.93 -13.87
CA LEU A 33 -19.27 -3.72 -13.22
C LEU A 33 -18.93 -3.95 -11.74
N THR A 34 -19.77 -4.71 -11.03
CA THR A 34 -19.54 -5.10 -9.62
C THR A 34 -18.23 -5.86 -9.47
N VAL A 35 -17.99 -6.88 -10.31
CA VAL A 35 -16.76 -7.68 -10.28
C VAL A 35 -15.55 -6.82 -10.62
N GLY A 36 -15.64 -5.95 -11.62
CA GLY A 36 -14.56 -5.01 -11.96
C GLY A 36 -14.18 -4.09 -10.80
N VAL A 37 -15.18 -3.40 -10.21
CA VAL A 37 -14.97 -2.49 -9.07
C VAL A 37 -14.48 -3.23 -7.82
N LEU A 38 -15.02 -4.41 -7.55
CA LEU A 38 -14.56 -5.29 -6.46
C LEU A 38 -13.08 -5.64 -6.63
N THR A 39 -12.69 -6.09 -7.82
CA THR A 39 -11.34 -6.57 -8.10
C THR A 39 -10.33 -5.43 -7.97
N LEU A 40 -10.65 -4.25 -8.51
CA LEU A 40 -9.79 -3.07 -8.40
C LEU A 40 -9.61 -2.64 -6.94
N ASN A 41 -10.69 -2.59 -6.15
CA ASN A 41 -10.59 -2.24 -4.73
C ASN A 41 -9.74 -3.26 -3.95
N ALA A 42 -9.89 -4.56 -4.22
CA ALA A 42 -9.12 -5.59 -3.54
C ALA A 42 -7.62 -5.50 -3.86
N VAL A 43 -7.26 -5.34 -5.14
CA VAL A 43 -5.85 -5.22 -5.57
C VAL A 43 -5.20 -3.97 -4.99
N LEU A 44 -5.87 -2.81 -5.08
CA LEU A 44 -5.33 -1.56 -4.51
C LEU A 44 -5.23 -1.63 -2.99
N ALA A 45 -6.17 -2.28 -2.31
CA ALA A 45 -6.11 -2.41 -0.86
C ALA A 45 -4.89 -3.20 -0.41
N VAL A 46 -4.59 -4.33 -1.08
CA VAL A 46 -3.40 -5.12 -0.81
C VAL A 46 -2.15 -4.28 -1.05
N MET A 47 -2.02 -3.65 -2.22
CA MET A 47 -0.87 -2.82 -2.54
C MET A 47 -0.67 -1.71 -1.49
N ASN A 48 -1.72 -0.95 -1.16
CA ASN A 48 -1.63 0.11 -0.15
C ASN A 48 -1.22 -0.45 1.22
N GLY A 49 -1.68 -1.65 1.58
CA GLY A 49 -1.26 -2.31 2.82
C GLY A 49 0.24 -2.58 2.85
N PHE A 50 0.81 -3.12 1.75
CA PHE A 50 2.26 -3.34 1.63
C PHE A 50 3.02 -2.02 1.71
N GLN A 51 2.63 -1.04 0.90
CA GLN A 51 3.27 0.27 0.85
C GLN A 51 3.29 0.95 2.22
N LEU A 52 2.15 0.98 2.92
CA LEU A 52 2.07 1.59 4.25
C LEU A 52 2.95 0.85 5.26
N THR A 53 2.96 -0.48 5.23
CA THR A 53 3.81 -1.29 6.12
C THR A 53 5.29 -0.97 5.89
N PHE A 54 5.72 -0.89 4.63
CA PHE A 54 7.11 -0.56 4.30
C PHE A 54 7.48 0.87 4.69
N ILE A 55 6.60 1.84 4.43
CA ILE A 55 6.78 3.23 4.86
C ILE A 55 6.92 3.30 6.38
N GLU A 56 6.03 2.63 7.12
CA GLU A 56 6.08 2.59 8.59
C GLU A 56 7.40 1.98 9.08
N SER A 57 7.85 0.85 8.53
CA SER A 57 9.15 0.25 8.89
C SER A 57 10.33 1.16 8.54
N ILE A 58 10.31 1.83 7.38
CA ILE A 58 11.34 2.80 6.99
C ILE A 58 11.36 3.99 7.94
N LEU A 59 10.21 4.57 8.29
CA LEU A 59 10.15 5.75 9.17
C LEU A 59 10.46 5.41 10.63
N GLU A 60 9.96 4.27 11.11
CA GLU A 60 10.04 3.92 12.52
C GLU A 60 11.36 3.23 12.87
N VAL A 61 12.01 2.51 11.94
CA VAL A 61 13.25 1.76 12.21
C VAL A 61 14.47 2.40 11.58
N SER A 62 14.38 2.84 10.32
CA SER A 62 15.53 3.31 9.56
C SER A 62 15.70 4.83 9.63
N SER A 63 14.80 5.59 9.03
CA SER A 63 15.03 6.98 8.68
C SER A 63 14.60 8.01 9.72
N TYR A 64 13.80 7.65 10.73
CA TYR A 64 13.09 8.62 11.59
C TYR A 64 12.21 9.57 10.76
N HIS A 65 11.59 10.60 11.38
CA HIS A 65 10.87 11.63 10.60
C HIS A 65 11.83 12.77 10.21
N LEU A 66 12.72 13.14 11.12
CA LEU A 66 13.78 14.11 10.87
C LEU A 66 15.10 13.51 11.37
N GLN A 67 16.17 13.70 10.61
CA GLN A 67 17.53 13.42 11.03
C GLN A 67 18.28 14.73 11.17
N TRP A 68 18.95 14.90 12.30
CA TRP A 68 19.91 15.98 12.49
C TRP A 68 21.31 15.40 12.53
N LYS A 69 22.20 15.89 11.66
CA LYS A 69 23.63 15.54 11.66
C LYS A 69 24.44 16.74 12.19
N PRO A 70 24.65 16.84 13.50
CA PRO A 70 25.45 17.91 14.08
C PRO A 70 26.94 17.72 13.77
N PRO A 71 27.75 18.80 13.75
CA PRO A 71 29.20 18.72 13.57
C PRO A 71 29.91 18.11 14.81
N GLU A 72 29.32 18.26 15.99
CA GLU A 72 29.84 17.77 17.27
C GLU A 72 28.76 17.02 18.06
N PRO A 73 29.15 16.11 18.98
CA PRO A 73 28.20 15.43 19.86
C PRO A 73 27.33 16.41 20.64
N VAL A 74 26.01 16.20 20.60
CA VAL A 74 25.06 17.15 21.18
C VAL A 74 24.87 16.89 22.67
N PRO A 75 24.99 17.93 23.53
CA PRO A 75 24.78 17.78 24.95
C PRO A 75 23.35 17.34 25.33
N GLU A 76 23.23 16.52 26.37
CA GLU A 76 21.94 16.02 26.88
C GLU A 76 20.91 17.13 27.20
N PRO A 77 21.27 18.32 27.72
CA PRO A 77 20.31 19.41 27.94
C PRO A 77 19.62 19.89 26.64
N VAL A 78 20.32 19.87 25.50
CA VAL A 78 19.73 20.23 24.20
C VAL A 78 18.75 19.14 23.77
N LEU A 79 19.12 17.86 23.92
CA LEU A 79 18.23 16.74 23.63
C LEU A 79 16.96 16.78 24.48
N GLN A 80 17.07 17.10 25.77
CA GLN A 80 15.91 17.27 26.65
C GLN A 80 15.00 18.42 26.21
N ARG A 81 15.57 19.55 25.78
CA ARG A 81 14.80 20.66 25.21
C ARG A 81 14.02 20.23 23.97
N LEU A 82 14.64 19.46 23.07
CA LEU A 82 13.99 18.95 21.88
C LEU A 82 12.86 17.96 22.22
N ARG A 83 13.05 17.08 23.20
CA ARG A 83 12.02 16.14 23.68
C ARG A 83 10.82 16.86 24.29
N ALA A 84 11.03 18.04 24.89
CA ALA A 84 9.96 18.84 25.49
C ALA A 84 9.13 19.65 24.47
N LEU A 85 9.53 19.69 23.20
CA LEU A 85 8.81 20.46 22.18
C LEU A 85 7.44 19.83 21.85
N PRO A 86 6.35 20.61 21.85
CA PRO A 86 5.05 20.12 21.39
C PRO A 86 5.12 19.63 19.95
N GLY A 87 4.66 18.40 19.71
CA GLY A 87 4.72 17.74 18.41
C GLY A 87 5.89 16.77 18.25
N VAL A 88 6.90 16.80 19.12
CA VAL A 88 7.99 15.81 19.18
C VAL A 88 7.58 14.63 20.07
N ARG A 89 7.76 13.41 19.57
CA ARG A 89 7.45 12.16 20.27
C ARG A 89 8.69 11.51 20.88
N ALA A 90 9.77 11.44 20.11
CA ALA A 90 11.03 10.82 20.54
C ALA A 90 12.22 11.55 19.93
N VAL A 91 13.34 11.58 20.66
CA VAL A 91 14.62 12.14 20.22
C VAL A 91 15.71 11.21 20.72
N GLU A 92 16.34 10.50 19.79
CA GLU A 92 17.32 9.48 20.09
C GLU A 92 18.63 9.75 19.32
N PRO A 93 19.75 9.99 20.03
CA PRO A 93 21.07 9.97 19.44
C PRO A 93 21.45 8.54 19.03
N TYR A 94 22.02 8.40 17.85
CA TYR A 94 22.49 7.12 17.32
C TYR A 94 23.75 7.33 16.49
N THR A 95 24.57 6.28 16.41
CA THR A 95 25.68 6.23 15.45
C THR A 95 25.36 5.20 14.38
N GLU A 96 25.82 5.45 13.17
CA GLU A 96 25.57 4.57 12.03
C GLU A 96 26.80 4.46 11.15
N THR A 97 27.13 3.25 10.74
CA THR A 97 28.21 3.01 9.77
C THR A 97 27.87 1.84 8.86
N GLN A 98 28.40 1.87 7.65
CA GLN A 98 28.40 0.71 6.75
C GLN A 98 29.56 -0.20 7.14
N THR A 99 29.28 -1.49 7.26
CA THR A 99 30.22 -2.50 7.73
C THR A 99 30.11 -3.75 6.87
N LEU A 100 31.14 -4.59 6.89
CA LEU A 100 31.04 -5.98 6.47
C LEU A 100 30.84 -6.85 7.71
N VAL A 101 29.98 -7.85 7.61
CA VAL A 101 29.73 -8.84 8.66
C VAL A 101 30.02 -10.23 8.14
N TYR A 102 30.59 -11.07 9.01
CA TYR A 102 30.98 -12.44 8.69
C TYR A 102 30.36 -13.38 9.71
N GLY A 103 29.69 -14.41 9.19
CA GLY A 103 29.22 -15.55 9.97
C GLY A 103 30.29 -16.62 10.13
N SER A 104 29.90 -17.73 10.73
CA SER A 104 30.73 -18.93 10.91
C SER A 104 31.15 -19.57 9.58
N GLY A 105 30.34 -19.42 8.52
CA GLY A 105 30.61 -19.96 7.18
C GLY A 105 31.61 -19.17 6.32
N GLY A 106 32.10 -18.02 6.77
CA GLY A 106 33.15 -17.25 6.08
C GLY A 106 32.68 -16.26 5.01
N ASP A 107 31.45 -16.37 4.51
CA ASP A 107 30.89 -15.40 3.56
C ASP A 107 30.64 -14.04 4.20
N ALA A 108 31.11 -12.98 3.55
CA ALA A 108 30.90 -11.60 3.97
C ALA A 108 29.59 -11.05 3.41
N ARG A 109 28.82 -10.36 4.26
CA ARG A 109 27.65 -9.58 3.82
C ARG A 109 27.81 -8.11 4.21
N PRO A 110 27.41 -7.16 3.34
CA PRO A 110 27.31 -5.77 3.75
C PRO A 110 26.17 -5.61 4.75
N ALA A 111 26.39 -4.81 5.78
CA ALA A 111 25.38 -4.45 6.75
C ALA A 111 25.53 -2.99 7.19
N ILE A 112 24.44 -2.43 7.68
CA ILE A 112 24.41 -1.16 8.41
C ILE A 112 24.45 -1.52 9.89
N LEU A 113 25.50 -1.08 10.56
CA LEU A 113 25.60 -1.16 12.02
C LEU A 113 25.06 0.13 12.61
N ARG A 114 24.05 0.00 13.46
CA ARG A 114 23.48 1.12 14.21
C ARG A 114 23.67 0.96 15.71
N GLY A 115 24.36 1.93 16.31
CA GLY A 115 24.55 2.03 17.75
C GLY A 115 23.43 2.85 18.39
N LEU A 116 22.66 2.22 19.29
CA LEU A 116 21.56 2.88 20.01
C LEU A 116 21.74 2.74 21.52
N SER A 117 21.25 3.73 22.28
CA SER A 117 21.17 3.59 23.73
C SER A 117 20.14 2.51 24.09
N PRO A 118 20.40 1.62 25.07
CA PRO A 118 19.42 0.67 25.56
C PRO A 118 18.11 1.32 26.04
N LEU A 119 18.16 2.60 26.41
CA LEU A 119 16.98 3.39 26.78
C LEU A 119 16.08 3.73 25.59
N ALA A 120 16.60 3.73 24.35
CA ALA A 120 15.84 4.04 23.13
C ALA A 120 14.68 3.06 22.94
N TRP A 121 14.87 1.78 23.23
CA TRP A 121 13.82 0.76 23.18
C TRP A 121 12.66 1.02 24.15
N LYS A 122 12.91 1.70 25.27
CA LYS A 122 11.87 2.08 26.24
C LYS A 122 11.20 3.40 25.88
N ARG A 123 11.97 4.38 25.38
CA ARG A 123 11.49 5.72 25.02
C ARG A 123 10.66 5.69 23.74
N ASP A 124 11.09 4.90 22.76
CA ASP A 124 10.45 4.77 21.47
C ASP A 124 9.69 3.44 21.35
N LYS A 125 8.46 3.45 21.88
CA LYS A 125 7.58 2.28 21.84
C LYS A 125 7.20 1.88 20.42
N ARG A 126 7.23 2.79 19.44
CA ARG A 126 6.90 2.45 18.05
C ARG A 126 8.06 1.76 17.36
N PHE A 127 9.29 2.24 17.56
CA PHE A 127 10.49 1.52 17.14
C PHE A 127 10.48 0.09 17.69
N ALA A 128 10.27 -0.07 19.00
CA ALA A 128 10.25 -1.39 19.65
C ALA A 128 9.13 -2.32 19.16
N ARG A 129 8.00 -1.77 18.68
CA ARG A 129 6.90 -2.58 18.10
C ARG A 129 7.18 -3.03 16.67
N HIS A 130 7.87 -2.20 15.88
CA HIS A 130 8.22 -2.56 14.50
C HIS A 130 9.43 -3.49 14.46
N LEU A 131 10.28 -3.49 15.49
CA LEU A 131 11.37 -4.44 15.64
C LEU A 131 10.86 -5.66 16.42
N THR A 132 10.14 -6.56 15.73
CA THR A 132 9.61 -7.77 16.37
C THR A 132 10.74 -8.76 16.62
N VAL A 133 10.92 -9.17 17.86
CA VAL A 133 11.91 -10.19 18.21
C VAL A 133 11.37 -11.56 17.81
N VAL A 134 12.07 -12.21 16.88
CA VAL A 134 11.78 -13.58 16.47
C VAL A 134 12.30 -14.55 17.53
N THR A 135 13.55 -14.34 17.96
CA THR A 135 14.19 -15.13 19.02
C THR A 135 15.17 -14.28 19.83
N GLY A 136 15.34 -14.59 21.12
CA GLY A 136 16.34 -13.97 22.00
C GLY A 136 15.87 -12.66 22.66
N SER A 137 16.80 -11.72 22.85
CA SER A 137 16.58 -10.41 23.48
C SER A 137 16.35 -9.31 22.44
N ALA A 138 15.45 -8.37 22.75
CA ALA A 138 15.21 -7.17 21.94
C ALA A 138 16.33 -6.13 22.05
N VAL A 139 17.04 -6.10 23.18
CA VAL A 139 17.98 -5.04 23.53
C VAL A 139 19.38 -5.64 23.66
N PRO A 140 20.34 -5.23 22.81
CA PRO A 140 21.72 -5.67 22.92
C PRO A 140 22.40 -5.00 24.12
N GLY A 141 23.10 -5.79 24.93
CA GLY A 141 24.05 -5.31 25.94
C GLY A 141 25.42 -4.97 25.34
N LYS A 142 26.40 -4.72 26.21
CA LYS A 142 27.78 -4.43 25.78
C LYS A 142 28.40 -5.64 25.07
N GLY A 143 28.99 -5.43 23.89
CA GLY A 143 29.58 -6.51 23.08
C GLY A 143 28.57 -7.48 22.47
N GLN A 144 27.27 -7.18 22.58
CA GLN A 144 26.20 -7.99 22.02
C GLN A 144 25.62 -7.31 20.78
N VAL A 145 25.03 -8.11 19.91
CA VAL A 145 24.37 -7.65 18.68
C VAL A 145 23.00 -8.31 18.56
N ILE A 146 22.05 -7.55 18.02
CA ILE A 146 20.83 -8.10 17.44
C ILE A 146 20.90 -7.94 15.92
N ILE A 147 20.46 -8.97 15.21
CA ILE A 147 20.65 -9.10 13.76
C ILE A 147 19.30 -9.31 13.07
N GLY A 148 19.14 -8.75 11.88
CA GLY A 148 17.95 -8.99 11.06
C GLY A 148 17.87 -10.46 10.64
N GLU A 149 16.66 -11.00 10.58
CA GLU A 149 16.47 -12.43 10.34
C GLU A 149 17.05 -12.92 9.01
N GLU A 150 16.88 -12.17 7.92
CA GLU A 150 17.41 -12.57 6.63
C GLU A 150 18.94 -12.48 6.59
N LEU A 151 19.51 -11.48 7.27
CA LEU A 151 20.94 -11.38 7.43
C LEU A 151 21.49 -12.58 8.23
N ALA A 152 20.83 -12.95 9.33
CA ALA A 152 21.19 -14.11 10.15
C ALA A 152 21.11 -15.42 9.35
N ARG A 153 20.02 -15.62 8.60
CA ARG A 153 19.83 -16.78 7.73
C ARG A 153 20.90 -16.85 6.64
N SER A 154 21.21 -15.72 6.00
CA SER A 154 22.22 -15.65 4.93
C SER A 154 23.65 -15.93 5.41
N LEU A 155 23.93 -15.63 6.69
CA LEU A 155 25.23 -15.84 7.33
C LEU A 155 25.31 -17.19 8.06
N GLY A 156 24.20 -17.91 8.20
CA GLY A 156 24.10 -19.16 8.95
C GLY A 156 24.37 -19.00 10.45
N VAL A 157 24.02 -17.84 11.04
CA VAL A 157 24.25 -17.54 12.46
C VAL A 157 22.93 -17.57 13.25
N GLY A 158 22.99 -18.15 14.44
CA GLY A 158 21.90 -18.25 15.40
C GLY A 158 22.18 -17.49 16.70
N LEU A 159 21.31 -17.70 17.70
CA LEU A 159 21.51 -17.16 19.04
C LEU A 159 22.74 -17.78 19.70
N GLY A 160 23.56 -16.95 20.34
CA GLY A 160 24.79 -17.36 21.02
C GLY A 160 26.03 -17.42 20.11
N ASP A 161 25.84 -17.39 18.79
CA ASP A 161 26.94 -17.40 17.84
C ASP A 161 27.71 -16.07 17.84
N THR A 162 28.96 -16.12 17.36
CA THR A 162 29.81 -14.94 17.21
C THR A 162 29.71 -14.37 15.80
N LEU A 163 29.40 -13.08 15.71
CA LEU A 163 29.40 -12.29 14.49
C LEU A 163 30.67 -11.46 14.44
N ARG A 164 31.48 -11.63 13.39
CA ARG A 164 32.66 -10.78 13.17
C ARG A 164 32.23 -9.58 12.33
N VAL A 165 32.65 -8.39 12.74
CA VAL A 165 32.29 -7.11 12.12
C VAL A 165 33.57 -6.40 11.69
N LEU A 166 33.59 -5.92 10.45
CA LEU A 166 34.64 -5.09 9.88
C LEU A 166 34.08 -3.72 9.53
N ALA A 167 34.37 -2.74 10.39
CA ALA A 167 34.04 -1.35 10.15
C ALA A 167 35.25 -0.60 9.57
N LEU A 168 34.99 0.32 8.65
CA LEU A 168 36.01 1.24 8.13
C LEU A 168 35.86 2.58 8.83
N GLN A 169 36.79 2.91 9.72
CA GLN A 169 36.80 4.21 10.35
C GLN A 169 37.51 5.23 9.47
N ASN A 170 36.95 6.44 9.38
CA ASN A 170 37.60 7.59 8.75
C ASN A 170 37.66 8.81 9.68
N PRO A 171 38.46 8.76 10.75
CA PRO A 171 38.44 9.80 11.78
C PRO A 171 38.95 11.17 11.30
N HIS A 172 39.66 11.26 10.17
CA HIS A 172 40.30 12.50 9.69
C HIS A 172 40.32 12.66 8.15
N PHE A 173 39.37 12.05 7.43
CA PHE A 173 39.25 12.13 5.95
C PHE A 173 40.50 11.75 5.13
N SER A 174 41.50 11.10 5.73
CA SER A 174 42.82 10.87 5.10
C SER A 174 43.16 9.39 4.91
N PHE A 175 42.80 8.51 5.85
CA PHE A 175 43.09 7.07 5.77
C PHE A 175 41.99 6.26 6.45
N PHE A 176 41.42 5.29 5.72
CA PHE A 176 40.49 4.32 6.30
C PHE A 176 41.27 3.29 7.12
N ARG A 177 40.91 3.11 8.39
CA ARG A 177 41.46 2.04 9.24
C ARG A 177 40.42 0.93 9.40
N PRO A 178 40.71 -0.30 8.97
CA PRO A 178 39.83 -1.43 9.24
C PRO A 178 39.88 -1.75 10.74
N VAL A 179 38.70 -1.77 11.38
CA VAL A 179 38.54 -2.22 12.75
C VAL A 179 37.71 -3.49 12.73
N TYR A 180 38.30 -4.55 13.28
CA TYR A 180 37.63 -5.83 13.46
C TYR A 180 37.11 -5.93 14.89
N SER A 181 35.84 -6.30 15.05
CA SER A 181 35.24 -6.62 16.35
C SER A 181 34.48 -7.93 16.25
N THR A 182 34.36 -8.62 17.38
CA THR A 182 33.54 -9.83 17.50
C THR A 182 32.42 -9.55 18.47
N LEU A 183 31.19 -9.77 18.03
CA LEU A 183 29.97 -9.53 18.80
C LEU A 183 29.21 -10.83 18.98
N THR A 184 28.55 -11.00 20.12
CA THR A 184 27.70 -12.18 20.36
C THR A 184 26.26 -11.89 19.93
N VAL A 185 25.70 -12.75 19.10
CA VAL A 185 24.31 -12.66 18.66
C VAL A 185 23.39 -13.01 19.83
N THR A 186 22.58 -12.04 20.27
CA THR A 186 21.68 -12.21 21.42
C THR A 186 20.21 -12.08 21.06
N GLY A 187 19.91 -11.62 19.84
CA GLY A 187 18.55 -11.51 19.34
C GLY A 187 18.51 -11.50 17.83
N ILE A 188 17.43 -12.05 17.29
CA ILE A 188 17.11 -11.99 15.86
C ILE A 188 15.79 -11.24 15.72
N PHE A 189 15.79 -10.19 14.90
CA PHE A 189 14.61 -9.34 14.70
C PHE A 189 14.03 -9.45 13.28
N ARG A 190 12.76 -9.08 13.17
CA ARG A 190 12.04 -8.91 11.91
C ARG A 190 11.24 -7.61 11.96
N THR A 191 11.32 -6.84 10.88
CA THR A 191 10.58 -5.59 10.67
C THR A 191 9.50 -5.69 9.60
N GLY A 192 9.49 -6.80 8.84
CA GLY A 192 8.55 -7.01 7.74
C GLY A 192 8.94 -6.26 6.47
N TYR A 193 10.09 -5.59 6.48
CA TYR A 193 10.69 -4.99 5.29
C TYR A 193 12.06 -5.64 5.04
N TYR A 194 12.12 -6.41 3.95
CA TYR A 194 13.25 -7.27 3.62
C TYR A 194 14.60 -6.54 3.62
N GLU A 195 14.67 -5.31 3.09
CA GLU A 195 15.95 -4.57 3.03
C GLU A 195 16.52 -4.23 4.42
N ILE A 196 15.66 -3.98 5.41
CA ILE A 196 16.12 -3.76 6.78
C ILE A 196 16.57 -5.10 7.38
N ASP A 197 15.76 -6.14 7.23
CA ASP A 197 16.02 -7.42 7.87
C ASP A 197 17.19 -8.20 7.22
N ALA A 198 17.53 -7.90 5.97
CA ALA A 198 18.69 -8.45 5.26
C ALA A 198 19.97 -7.60 5.43
N GLY A 199 19.86 -6.39 5.96
CA GLY A 199 20.96 -5.41 5.91
C GLY A 199 21.31 -4.77 7.23
N TRP A 200 20.59 -5.00 8.33
CA TRP A 200 20.78 -4.21 9.56
C TRP A 200 21.18 -5.06 10.76
N ILE A 201 22.08 -4.48 11.56
CA ILE A 201 22.43 -4.95 12.89
C ILE A 201 22.37 -3.80 13.90
N PHE A 202 21.89 -4.06 15.11
CA PHE A 202 21.88 -3.08 16.19
C PHE A 202 22.77 -3.52 17.34
N VAL A 203 23.50 -2.56 17.89
CA VAL A 203 24.39 -2.73 19.04
C VAL A 203 24.15 -1.62 20.05
N ASP A 204 24.64 -1.80 21.27
CA ASP A 204 24.70 -0.73 22.25
C ASP A 204 25.59 0.43 21.74
N ARG A 205 25.14 1.68 21.94
CA ARG A 205 25.85 2.90 21.49
C ARG A 205 27.29 2.97 22.02
N ALA A 206 27.55 2.53 23.25
CA ALA A 206 28.92 2.53 23.78
C ALA A 206 29.79 1.48 23.08
N THR A 207 29.22 0.32 22.71
CA THR A 207 29.92 -0.69 21.91
C THR A 207 30.22 -0.19 20.49
N ALA A 208 29.29 0.54 19.86
CA ALA A 208 29.55 1.16 18.56
C ALA A 208 30.70 2.17 18.62
N LEU A 209 30.67 3.07 19.62
CA LEU A 209 31.71 4.10 19.81
C LEU A 209 33.07 3.55 20.30
N ALA A 210 33.14 2.29 20.75
CA ALA A 210 34.37 1.66 21.20
C ALA A 210 35.33 1.24 20.07
N GLY A 211 35.03 1.57 18.81
CA GLY A 211 35.89 1.27 17.66
C GLY A 211 35.16 0.93 16.37
N LEU A 212 33.82 0.82 16.38
CA LEU A 212 33.05 0.53 15.17
C LEU A 212 32.57 1.79 14.46
N THR A 213 32.31 2.86 15.21
CA THR A 213 31.88 4.18 14.71
C THR A 213 32.71 5.29 15.33
N SER A 214 32.67 6.49 14.76
CA SER A 214 33.30 7.70 15.32
C SER A 214 32.25 8.62 15.96
N PRO A 215 32.62 9.48 16.92
CA PRO A 215 31.71 10.51 17.43
C PRO A 215 31.17 11.47 16.36
N SER A 216 31.92 11.69 15.28
CA SER A 216 31.49 12.47 14.09
C SER A 216 30.41 11.80 13.26
N ASP A 217 30.17 10.50 13.46
CA ASP A 217 29.13 9.72 12.80
C ASP A 217 27.81 9.73 13.60
N GLU A 218 27.79 10.48 14.71
CA GLU A 218 26.58 10.65 15.51
C GLU A 218 25.52 11.47 14.77
N ARG A 219 24.30 10.96 14.83
CA ARG A 219 23.09 11.56 14.29
C ARG A 219 22.03 11.57 15.37
N ILE A 220 21.07 12.47 15.24
CA ILE A 220 19.91 12.55 16.14
C ILE A 220 18.67 12.27 15.33
N GLY A 221 18.03 11.15 15.65
CA GLY A 221 16.77 10.75 15.08
C GLY A 221 15.63 11.39 15.86
N ILE A 222 14.75 12.10 15.16
CA ILE A 222 13.62 12.79 15.76
C ILE A 222 12.34 12.22 15.17
N LYS A 223 11.46 11.73 16.05
CA LYS A 223 10.11 11.31 15.68
C LYS A 223 9.11 12.35 16.10
N LEU A 224 8.21 12.67 15.18
CA LEU A 224 7.10 13.58 15.36
C LEU A 224 5.82 12.84 15.69
N THR A 225 4.83 13.56 16.20
CA THR A 225 3.49 13.04 16.45
C THR A 225 2.78 12.70 15.13
N HIS A 226 2.90 13.57 14.13
CA HIS A 226 2.52 13.31 12.74
C HIS A 226 3.76 13.46 11.85
N ALA A 227 4.02 12.47 11.01
CA ALA A 227 5.17 12.49 10.10
C ALA A 227 5.03 13.57 9.01
N ASP A 228 3.80 13.98 8.71
CA ASP A 228 3.49 14.97 7.68
C ASP A 228 3.80 16.42 8.10
N ASP A 229 3.99 16.66 9.40
CA ASP A 229 4.37 17.97 9.94
C ASP A 229 5.89 18.23 9.87
N ASP A 230 6.66 17.34 9.23
CA ASP A 230 8.12 17.37 9.16
C ASP A 230 8.70 18.73 8.78
N TRP A 231 8.22 19.37 7.72
CA TRP A 231 8.76 20.65 7.24
C TRP A 231 8.51 21.79 8.23
N ALA A 232 7.29 21.86 8.78
CA ALA A 232 6.90 22.87 9.75
C ALA A 232 7.66 22.68 11.09
N MET A 233 7.81 21.43 11.53
CA MET A 233 8.52 21.08 12.76
C MET A 233 10.03 21.24 12.63
N MET A 234 10.60 20.99 11.45
CA MET A 234 12.04 21.14 11.19
C MET A 234 12.53 22.55 11.54
N HIS A 235 11.78 23.59 11.15
CA HIS A 235 12.10 24.98 11.48
C HIS A 235 12.09 25.25 13.00
N ARG A 236 11.10 24.70 13.71
CA ARG A 236 10.96 24.87 15.16
C ARG A 236 12.07 24.13 15.90
N ILE A 237 12.41 22.92 15.45
CA ILE A 237 13.45 22.07 16.02
C ILE A 237 14.83 22.69 15.78
N ALA A 238 15.13 23.13 14.56
CA ALA A 238 16.39 23.79 14.24
C ALA A 238 16.62 25.04 15.11
N LYS A 239 15.59 25.87 15.28
CA LYS A 239 15.63 27.03 16.19
C LYS A 239 15.88 26.64 17.65
N ALA A 240 15.24 25.58 18.14
CA ALA A 240 15.40 25.12 19.52
C ALA A 240 16.77 24.44 19.77
N ALA A 241 17.31 23.79 18.75
CA ALA A 241 18.66 23.21 18.72
C ALA A 241 19.76 24.28 18.63
N GLY A 242 19.44 25.46 18.07
CA GLY A 242 20.42 26.49 17.76
C GLY A 242 21.30 26.12 16.56
N ALA A 243 20.77 25.31 15.64
CA ALA A 243 21.49 24.75 14.51
C ALA A 243 20.88 25.23 13.17
N PRO A 244 21.68 25.36 12.11
CA PRO A 244 21.20 25.73 10.79
C PRO A 244 20.31 24.63 10.19
N LEU A 245 19.34 25.02 9.35
CA LEU A 245 18.43 24.09 8.69
C LEU A 245 19.15 23.08 7.79
N SER A 246 20.32 23.44 7.25
CA SER A 246 21.14 22.56 6.39
C SER A 246 21.62 21.28 7.07
N GLU A 247 21.64 21.24 8.41
CA GLU A 247 22.01 20.04 9.17
C GLU A 247 20.83 19.08 9.37
N PHE A 248 19.61 19.48 9.00
CA PHE A 248 18.41 18.69 9.15
C PHE A 248 17.96 18.10 7.82
N THR A 249 17.63 16.82 7.81
CA THR A 249 17.08 16.12 6.65
C THR A 249 15.73 15.53 7.01
N SER A 250 14.72 15.78 6.17
CA SER A 250 13.42 15.12 6.28
C SER A 250 13.45 13.71 5.71
N TRP A 251 12.64 12.82 6.26
CA TRP A 251 12.38 11.48 5.73
C TRP A 251 12.01 11.46 4.24
N ARG A 252 11.32 12.50 3.74
CA ARG A 252 10.93 12.64 2.33
C ARG A 252 12.15 12.81 1.44
N THR A 253 13.14 13.57 1.90
CA THR A 253 14.39 13.81 1.18
C THR A 253 15.33 12.61 1.33
N PHE A 254 15.43 12.04 2.53
CA PHE A 254 16.30 10.89 2.82
C PHE A 254 15.96 9.67 1.94
N ASN A 255 14.67 9.42 1.72
CA ASN A 255 14.18 8.28 0.94
C ASN A 255 13.55 8.72 -0.41
N ALA A 256 14.01 9.83 -1.00
CA ALA A 256 13.39 10.42 -2.18
C ALA A 256 13.25 9.44 -3.35
N ALA A 257 14.22 8.52 -3.53
CA ALA A 257 14.15 7.48 -4.55
C ALA A 257 13.00 6.48 -4.32
N PHE A 258 12.83 6.00 -3.08
CA PHE A 258 11.76 5.08 -2.71
C PHE A 258 10.38 5.74 -2.88
N PHE A 259 10.20 6.95 -2.35
CA PHE A 259 8.93 7.67 -2.51
C PHE A 259 8.66 8.12 -3.95
N GLY A 260 9.73 8.39 -4.72
CA GLY A 260 9.64 8.64 -6.16
C GLY A 260 9.17 7.41 -6.94
N ALA A 261 9.69 6.23 -6.60
CA ALA A 261 9.24 4.97 -7.16
C ALA A 261 7.77 4.70 -6.79
N LEU A 262 7.40 4.91 -5.52
CA LEU A 262 6.02 4.78 -5.04
C LEU A 262 5.04 5.69 -5.78
N LYS A 263 5.44 6.95 -6.02
CA LYS A 263 4.63 7.91 -6.79
C LYS A 263 4.48 7.46 -8.24
N THR A 264 5.57 6.98 -8.84
CA THR A 264 5.56 6.43 -10.21
C THR A 264 4.64 5.22 -10.30
N GLU A 265 4.72 4.29 -9.34
CA GLU A 265 3.84 3.13 -9.22
C GLU A 265 2.37 3.55 -9.14
N LYS A 266 2.01 4.48 -8.25
CA LYS A 266 0.64 4.99 -8.14
C LYS A 266 0.14 5.65 -9.43
N THR A 267 1.02 6.35 -10.15
CA THR A 267 0.68 6.95 -11.44
C THR A 267 0.39 5.87 -12.49
N SER A 268 1.24 4.84 -12.58
CA SER A 268 1.01 3.68 -13.46
C SER A 268 -0.28 2.93 -13.13
N MET A 269 -0.60 2.77 -11.85
CA MET A 269 -1.86 2.16 -11.39
C MET A 269 -3.08 2.96 -11.86
N MET A 270 -3.03 4.29 -11.81
CA MET A 270 -4.12 5.14 -12.29
C MET A 270 -4.36 4.94 -13.80
N PHE A 271 -3.30 4.80 -14.60
CA PHE A 271 -3.43 4.47 -16.03
C PHE A 271 -4.07 3.09 -16.25
N LEU A 272 -3.64 2.07 -15.50
CA LEU A 272 -4.22 0.72 -15.58
C LEU A 272 -5.70 0.71 -15.21
N VAL A 273 -6.08 1.38 -14.11
CA VAL A 273 -7.48 1.55 -13.70
C VAL A 273 -8.30 2.22 -14.82
N GLY A 274 -7.75 3.24 -15.47
CA GLY A 274 -8.38 3.89 -16.63
C GLY A 274 -8.64 2.93 -17.80
N LEU A 275 -7.67 2.09 -18.15
CA LEU A 275 -7.82 1.08 -19.20
C LEU A 275 -8.88 0.03 -18.86
N VAL A 276 -8.93 -0.44 -17.61
CA VAL A 276 -9.96 -1.37 -17.16
C VAL A 276 -11.35 -0.75 -17.31
N PHE A 277 -11.53 0.51 -16.91
CA PHE A 277 -12.81 1.19 -17.07
C PHE A 277 -13.19 1.51 -18.51
N LEU A 278 -12.22 1.62 -19.41
CA LEU A 278 -12.46 1.70 -20.85
C LEU A 278 -13.06 0.38 -21.36
N VAL A 279 -12.47 -0.76 -21.00
CA VAL A 279 -12.99 -2.10 -21.36
C VAL A 279 -14.39 -2.32 -20.79
N VAL A 280 -14.58 -1.99 -19.51
CA VAL A 280 -15.90 -2.06 -18.86
C VAL A 280 -16.91 -1.15 -19.55
N GLY A 281 -16.52 0.07 -19.93
CA GLY A 281 -17.38 1.01 -20.65
C GLY A 281 -17.84 0.46 -22.00
N VAL A 282 -16.94 -0.18 -22.76
CA VAL A 282 -17.30 -0.85 -24.03
C VAL A 282 -18.30 -1.99 -23.79
N ASN A 283 -18.10 -2.79 -22.74
CA ASN A 283 -19.03 -3.87 -22.40
C ASN A 283 -20.42 -3.33 -22.02
N VAL A 284 -20.48 -2.27 -21.21
CA VAL A 284 -21.74 -1.60 -20.86
C VAL A 284 -22.40 -1.01 -22.11
N PHE A 285 -21.64 -0.40 -23.02
CA PHE A 285 -22.16 0.13 -24.29
C PHE A 285 -22.81 -0.96 -25.12
N GLN A 286 -22.16 -2.12 -25.28
CA GLN A 286 -22.71 -3.23 -26.05
C GLN A 286 -23.97 -3.81 -25.40
N SER A 287 -23.97 -3.96 -24.07
CA SER A 287 -25.15 -4.42 -23.35
C SER A 287 -26.32 -3.44 -23.49
N GLN A 288 -26.09 -2.14 -23.33
CA GLN A 288 -27.14 -1.12 -23.44
C GLN A 288 -27.67 -1.01 -24.86
N ARG A 289 -26.80 -1.13 -25.87
CA ARG A 289 -27.23 -1.19 -27.26
C ARG A 289 -28.17 -2.36 -27.52
N ARG A 290 -27.88 -3.54 -26.94
CA ARG A 290 -28.76 -4.70 -27.01
C ARG A 290 -30.10 -4.43 -26.32
N THR A 291 -30.11 -3.83 -25.13
CA THR A 291 -31.34 -3.44 -24.44
C THR A 291 -32.21 -2.51 -25.31
N VAL A 292 -31.62 -1.51 -25.95
CA VAL A 292 -32.36 -0.60 -26.87
C VAL A 292 -32.97 -1.38 -28.04
N GLN A 293 -32.27 -2.38 -28.59
CA GLN A 293 -32.79 -3.21 -29.67
C GLN A 293 -33.97 -4.08 -29.21
N GLU A 294 -33.86 -4.68 -28.03
CA GLU A 294 -34.92 -5.50 -27.44
C GLU A 294 -36.19 -4.67 -27.14
N HIS A 295 -36.06 -3.37 -26.89
CA HIS A 295 -37.18 -2.45 -26.64
C HIS A 295 -37.60 -1.61 -27.86
N THR A 296 -37.24 -2.01 -29.09
CA THR A 296 -37.51 -1.22 -30.31
C THR A 296 -39.01 -0.97 -30.53
N GLU A 297 -39.87 -1.98 -30.33
CA GLU A 297 -41.34 -1.86 -30.45
C GLU A 297 -41.92 -0.87 -29.45
N GLU A 298 -41.52 -0.98 -28.17
CA GLU A 298 -41.98 -0.09 -27.11
C GLU A 298 -41.56 1.36 -27.38
N ILE A 299 -40.32 1.56 -27.87
CA ILE A 299 -39.81 2.86 -28.29
C ILE A 299 -40.65 3.43 -29.45
N ALA A 300 -40.98 2.61 -30.45
CA ALA A 300 -41.79 3.02 -31.60
C ALA A 300 -43.20 3.46 -31.17
N ILE A 301 -43.83 2.74 -30.24
CA ILE A 301 -45.12 3.11 -29.65
C ILE A 301 -45.01 4.46 -28.92
N TRP A 302 -43.96 4.66 -28.10
CA TRP A 302 -43.77 5.94 -27.41
C TRP A 302 -43.57 7.11 -28.38
N GLN A 303 -42.83 6.91 -29.46
CA GLN A 303 -42.66 7.93 -30.51
C GLN A 303 -43.99 8.22 -31.23
N ALA A 304 -44.79 7.19 -31.54
CA ALA A 304 -46.11 7.35 -32.16
C ALA A 304 -47.10 8.11 -31.25
N LEU A 305 -47.00 7.95 -29.93
CA LEU A 305 -47.75 8.72 -28.93
C LEU A 305 -47.23 10.15 -28.73
N GLY A 306 -46.21 10.58 -29.47
CA GLY A 306 -45.66 11.94 -29.44
C GLY A 306 -44.56 12.18 -28.40
N LEU A 307 -43.94 11.12 -27.85
CA LEU A 307 -42.81 11.28 -26.93
C LEU A 307 -41.54 11.71 -27.69
N ASP A 308 -40.96 12.83 -27.27
CA ASP A 308 -39.73 13.34 -27.87
C ASP A 308 -38.54 12.38 -27.69
N VAL A 309 -37.73 12.24 -28.74
CA VAL A 309 -36.58 11.31 -28.79
C VAL A 309 -35.54 11.61 -27.72
N GLN A 310 -35.33 12.88 -27.36
CA GLN A 310 -34.40 13.25 -26.28
C GLN A 310 -34.89 12.76 -24.92
N ARG A 311 -36.21 12.70 -24.70
CA ARG A 311 -36.79 12.14 -23.46
C ARG A 311 -36.58 10.65 -23.38
N ILE A 312 -36.75 9.92 -24.48
CA ILE A 312 -36.48 8.48 -24.55
C ILE A 312 -35.00 8.21 -24.28
N ARG A 313 -34.08 8.97 -24.91
CA ARG A 313 -32.63 8.87 -24.64
C ARG A 313 -32.28 9.09 -23.17
N LYS A 314 -32.93 10.05 -22.50
CA LYS A 314 -32.72 10.30 -21.06
C LYS A 314 -33.14 9.11 -20.21
N VAL A 315 -34.20 8.38 -20.57
CA VAL A 315 -34.62 7.17 -19.84
C VAL A 315 -33.52 6.11 -19.86
N PHE A 316 -32.97 5.80 -21.03
CA PHE A 316 -31.87 4.84 -21.16
C PHE A 316 -30.57 5.33 -20.50
N ALA A 317 -30.30 6.64 -20.53
CA ALA A 317 -29.17 7.22 -19.80
C ALA A 317 -29.33 7.06 -18.27
N TRP A 318 -30.55 7.24 -17.74
CA TRP A 318 -30.86 7.01 -16.32
C TRP A 318 -30.76 5.53 -15.93
N GLU A 319 -31.15 4.62 -16.82
CA GLU A 319 -30.96 3.18 -16.63
C GLU A 319 -29.47 2.83 -16.53
N GLY A 320 -28.65 3.35 -17.45
CA GLY A 320 -27.20 3.17 -17.41
C GLY A 320 -26.53 3.77 -16.17
N LEU A 321 -26.99 4.94 -15.73
CA LEU A 321 -26.57 5.52 -14.46
C LEU A 321 -26.95 4.61 -13.28
N GLY A 322 -28.15 4.02 -13.30
CA GLY A 322 -28.59 3.04 -12.31
C GLY A 322 -27.68 1.81 -12.26
N VAL A 323 -27.32 1.26 -13.43
CA VAL A 323 -26.33 0.18 -13.55
C VAL A 323 -24.98 0.59 -12.96
N GLY A 324 -24.51 1.79 -13.31
CA GLY A 324 -23.28 2.40 -12.81
C GLY A 324 -23.23 2.48 -11.28
N VAL A 325 -24.28 3.06 -10.69
CA VAL A 325 -24.40 3.26 -9.24
C VAL A 325 -24.50 1.94 -8.50
N LEU A 326 -25.37 1.02 -8.96
CA LEU A 326 -25.53 -0.28 -8.30
C LEU A 326 -24.23 -1.10 -8.37
N GLY A 327 -23.59 -1.16 -9.54
CA GLY A 327 -22.33 -1.87 -9.71
C GLY A 327 -21.20 -1.26 -8.87
N ALA A 328 -21.11 0.07 -8.80
CA ALA A 328 -20.14 0.76 -7.96
C ALA A 328 -20.38 0.51 -6.46
N VAL A 329 -21.63 0.57 -6.00
CA VAL A 329 -21.98 0.34 -4.58
C VAL A 329 -21.69 -1.10 -4.18
N PHE A 330 -22.24 -2.08 -4.92
CA PHE A 330 -21.99 -3.49 -4.61
C PHE A 330 -20.52 -3.86 -4.77
N GLY A 331 -19.86 -3.37 -5.82
CA GLY A 331 -18.45 -3.65 -6.06
C GLY A 331 -17.57 -3.08 -4.95
N THR A 332 -17.82 -1.85 -4.50
CA THR A 332 -17.05 -1.24 -3.41
C THR A 332 -17.30 -1.94 -2.08
N VAL A 333 -18.55 -2.23 -1.74
CA VAL A 333 -18.88 -2.95 -0.49
C VAL A 333 -18.22 -4.33 -0.47
N LEU A 334 -18.40 -5.12 -1.54
CA LEU A 334 -17.80 -6.44 -1.64
C LEU A 334 -16.27 -6.36 -1.70
N GLY A 335 -15.72 -5.37 -2.40
CA GLY A 335 -14.27 -5.14 -2.47
C GLY A 335 -13.67 -4.85 -1.10
N ILE A 336 -14.34 -4.04 -0.26
CA ILE A 336 -13.93 -3.77 1.12
C ILE A 336 -13.99 -5.05 1.97
N VAL A 337 -15.07 -5.82 1.86
CA VAL A 337 -15.23 -7.09 2.59
C VAL A 337 -14.13 -8.08 2.21
N VAL A 338 -13.84 -8.22 0.91
CA VAL A 338 -12.77 -9.07 0.39
C VAL A 338 -11.41 -8.58 0.85
N ALA A 339 -11.14 -7.28 0.80
CA ALA A 339 -9.87 -6.70 1.25
C ALA A 339 -9.61 -6.98 2.74
N ASN A 340 -10.61 -6.78 3.60
CA ASN A 340 -10.49 -7.06 5.03
C ASN A 340 -10.34 -8.56 5.33
N SER A 341 -10.81 -9.42 4.43
CA SER A 341 -10.78 -10.88 4.59
C SER A 341 -9.80 -11.56 3.63
N ILE A 342 -8.81 -10.82 3.11
CA ILE A 342 -7.97 -11.28 2.00
C ILE A 342 -7.22 -12.58 2.33
N SER A 343 -6.77 -12.72 3.57
CA SER A 343 -6.11 -13.94 4.04
C SER A 343 -7.03 -15.14 3.95
N GLN A 344 -8.29 -15.00 4.38
CA GLN A 344 -9.29 -16.07 4.30
C GLN A 344 -9.59 -16.43 2.84
N VAL A 345 -9.81 -15.42 2.00
CA VAL A 345 -10.09 -15.61 0.57
C VAL A 345 -8.99 -16.41 -0.12
N LEU A 346 -7.72 -16.09 0.15
CA LEU A 346 -6.58 -16.80 -0.43
C LEU A 346 -6.44 -18.22 0.10
N THR A 347 -6.66 -18.45 1.40
CA THR A 347 -6.63 -19.81 1.96
C THR A 347 -7.74 -20.69 1.36
N THR A 348 -8.96 -20.17 1.25
CA THR A 348 -10.08 -20.89 0.63
C THR A 348 -9.80 -21.16 -0.85
N LEU A 349 -9.23 -20.19 -1.58
CA LEU A 349 -8.84 -20.38 -2.97
C LEU A 349 -7.75 -21.45 -3.10
N GLN A 350 -6.76 -21.44 -2.22
CA GLN A 350 -5.71 -22.44 -2.16
C GLN A 350 -6.29 -23.84 -1.92
N ASP A 351 -7.23 -24.00 -1.00
CA ASP A 351 -7.87 -25.28 -0.70
C ASP A 351 -8.68 -25.81 -1.89
N VAL A 352 -9.41 -24.93 -2.58
CA VAL A 352 -10.15 -25.27 -3.80
C VAL A 352 -9.20 -25.72 -4.91
N LEU A 353 -8.12 -24.97 -5.14
CA LEU A 353 -7.12 -25.33 -6.15
C LEU A 353 -6.40 -26.63 -5.79
N ASN A 354 -6.01 -26.82 -4.54
CA ASN A 354 -5.38 -28.06 -4.10
C ASN A 354 -6.30 -29.27 -4.27
N THR A 355 -7.60 -29.11 -4.01
CA THR A 355 -8.59 -30.18 -4.26
C THR A 355 -8.67 -30.50 -5.75
N PHE A 356 -8.71 -29.48 -6.61
CA PHE A 356 -8.74 -29.64 -8.06
C PHE A 356 -7.45 -30.27 -8.63
N PHE A 357 -6.28 -29.74 -8.27
CA PHE A 357 -4.98 -30.23 -8.74
C PHE A 357 -4.62 -31.60 -8.18
N LYS A 358 -5.01 -31.92 -6.94
CA LYS A 358 -4.87 -33.28 -6.40
C LYS A 358 -5.70 -34.30 -7.17
N THR A 359 -6.86 -33.88 -7.69
CA THR A 359 -7.75 -34.72 -8.50
C THR A 359 -7.22 -34.94 -9.92
N ILE A 360 -6.50 -33.97 -10.50
CA ILE A 360 -6.10 -34.01 -11.93
C ILE A 360 -4.63 -34.35 -12.14
N SER A 361 -3.73 -33.82 -11.31
CA SER A 361 -2.28 -33.82 -11.57
C SER A 361 -1.44 -34.36 -10.41
N GLY A 362 -2.07 -34.70 -9.28
CA GLY A 362 -1.39 -35.16 -8.07
C GLY A 362 -0.49 -34.09 -7.39
N GLY A 363 -0.51 -32.85 -7.89
CA GLY A 363 0.30 -31.75 -7.38
C GLY A 363 -0.44 -30.92 -6.32
N SER A 364 0.32 -30.15 -5.54
CA SER A 364 -0.21 -29.12 -4.65
C SER A 364 0.36 -27.75 -5.04
N VAL A 365 -0.47 -26.73 -4.91
CA VAL A 365 -0.13 -25.33 -5.21
C VAL A 365 -0.23 -24.54 -3.91
N THR A 366 0.86 -23.91 -3.52
CA THR A 366 0.89 -22.94 -2.42
C THR A 366 0.75 -21.53 -3.01
N LEU A 367 -0.39 -20.88 -2.78
CA LEU A 367 -0.64 -19.53 -3.30
C LEU A 367 0.08 -18.45 -2.46
N PHE A 368 0.28 -18.72 -1.17
CA PHE A 368 0.97 -17.83 -0.25
C PHE A 368 1.85 -18.63 0.69
N SER A 369 3.15 -18.33 0.71
CA SER A 369 4.06 -18.78 1.76
C SER A 369 4.64 -17.57 2.48
N SER A 370 4.57 -17.57 3.81
CA SER A 370 5.14 -16.50 4.64
C SER A 370 6.64 -16.32 4.43
N GLU A 371 7.32 -17.36 3.97
CA GLU A 371 8.76 -17.35 3.63
C GLU A 371 9.03 -16.61 2.31
N ALA A 372 8.24 -16.84 1.25
CA ALA A 372 8.47 -16.19 -0.04
C ALA A 372 8.01 -14.73 -0.05
N PHE A 373 6.91 -14.43 0.66
CA PHE A 373 6.35 -13.07 0.72
C PHE A 373 6.88 -12.24 1.91
N TYR A 374 7.73 -12.84 2.75
CA TYR A 374 8.39 -12.19 3.88
C TYR A 374 7.44 -11.51 4.89
N LEU A 375 6.16 -11.92 4.92
CA LEU A 375 5.13 -11.32 5.75
C LEU A 375 4.29 -12.37 6.48
N PRO A 376 3.92 -12.10 7.75
CA PRO A 376 3.08 -13.02 8.53
C PRO A 376 1.64 -13.08 8.00
N ALA A 377 1.14 -11.98 7.44
CA ALA A 377 -0.15 -11.91 6.76
C ALA A 377 -0.08 -10.85 5.66
N ILE A 378 -0.95 -10.96 4.66
CA ILE A 378 -1.06 -9.95 3.61
C ILE A 378 -1.72 -8.70 4.19
N PRO A 379 -1.01 -7.56 4.26
CA PRO A 379 -1.60 -6.32 4.70
C PRO A 379 -2.55 -5.83 3.61
N ALA A 380 -3.79 -5.51 3.99
CA ALA A 380 -4.75 -4.87 3.11
C ALA A 380 -5.35 -3.64 3.80
N ARG A 381 -5.24 -2.49 3.14
CA ARG A 381 -5.75 -1.20 3.62
C ARG A 381 -6.51 -0.51 2.50
N VAL A 382 -7.82 -0.44 2.65
CA VAL A 382 -8.66 0.31 1.70
C VAL A 382 -8.54 1.80 2.01
N LEU A 383 -8.05 2.58 1.05
CA LEU A 383 -8.04 4.03 1.15
C LEU A 383 -9.38 4.59 0.63
N PRO A 384 -10.15 5.34 1.45
CA PRO A 384 -11.47 5.83 1.06
C PRO A 384 -11.45 6.70 -0.20
N GLN A 385 -10.38 7.47 -0.38
CA GLN A 385 -10.21 8.35 -1.54
C GLN A 385 -10.07 7.55 -2.84
N GLU A 386 -9.30 6.46 -2.83
CA GLU A 386 -9.11 5.60 -4.00
C GLU A 386 -10.38 4.81 -4.31
N ALA A 387 -11.06 4.28 -3.28
CA ALA A 387 -12.34 3.59 -3.45
C ALA A 387 -13.43 4.53 -4.02
N ALA A 388 -13.49 5.78 -3.54
CA ALA A 388 -14.39 6.80 -4.08
C ALA A 388 -14.05 7.15 -5.54
N MET A 389 -12.76 7.24 -5.88
CA MET A 389 -12.31 7.48 -7.25
C MET A 389 -12.71 6.33 -8.18
N ILE A 390 -12.49 5.08 -7.80
CA ILE A 390 -12.92 3.89 -8.57
C ILE A 390 -14.45 3.92 -8.77
N ALA A 391 -15.21 4.19 -7.71
CA ALA A 391 -16.67 4.29 -7.80
C ALA A 391 -17.12 5.40 -8.76
N ALA A 392 -16.45 6.57 -8.71
CA ALA A 392 -16.72 7.67 -9.63
C ALA A 392 -16.42 7.30 -11.08
N PHE A 393 -15.27 6.67 -11.37
CA PHE A 393 -14.93 6.19 -12.70
C PHE A 393 -15.93 5.15 -13.22
N ALA A 394 -16.38 4.22 -12.37
CA ALA A 394 -17.40 3.23 -12.71
C ALA A 394 -18.71 3.89 -13.13
N ILE A 395 -19.21 4.85 -12.34
CA ILE A 395 -20.46 5.56 -12.61
C ILE A 395 -20.34 6.41 -13.88
N ILE A 396 -19.24 7.16 -14.03
CA ILE A 396 -19.01 8.02 -15.19
C ILE A 396 -18.89 7.19 -16.47
N SER A 397 -18.10 6.11 -16.44
CA SER A 397 -17.93 5.22 -17.60
C SER A 397 -19.26 4.59 -18.02
N ALA A 398 -20.04 4.07 -17.06
CA ALA A 398 -21.35 3.48 -17.34
C ALA A 398 -22.36 4.51 -17.88
N ALA A 399 -22.40 5.72 -17.31
CA ALA A 399 -23.27 6.78 -17.77
C ALA A 399 -22.92 7.27 -19.18
N LEU A 400 -21.63 7.45 -19.47
CA LEU A 400 -21.14 7.81 -20.81
C LEU A 400 -21.46 6.71 -21.83
N ALA A 401 -21.18 5.45 -21.50
CA ALA A 401 -21.48 4.31 -22.35
C ALA A 401 -22.98 4.22 -22.69
N ALA A 402 -23.84 4.38 -21.69
CA ALA A 402 -25.29 4.36 -21.90
C ALA A 402 -25.79 5.56 -22.71
N TRP A 403 -25.24 6.76 -22.45
CA TRP A 403 -25.58 7.94 -23.22
C TRP A 403 -25.18 7.80 -24.70
N LEU A 404 -24.00 7.24 -24.99
CA LEU A 404 -23.55 6.92 -26.34
C LEU A 404 -24.43 5.85 -26.99
N ALA A 405 -24.77 4.78 -26.26
CA ALA A 405 -25.64 3.71 -26.77
C ALA A 405 -27.05 4.24 -27.10
N SER A 406 -27.59 5.17 -26.30
CA SER A 406 -28.92 5.75 -26.52
C SER A 406 -29.06 6.49 -27.85
N SER A 407 -27.96 6.89 -28.51
CA SER A 407 -28.00 7.50 -29.85
C SER A 407 -28.65 6.59 -30.90
N ARG A 408 -28.68 5.26 -30.68
CA ARG A 408 -29.41 4.32 -31.54
C ARG A 408 -30.91 4.60 -31.63
N VAL A 409 -31.51 5.16 -30.58
CA VAL A 409 -32.95 5.48 -30.53
C VAL A 409 -33.36 6.43 -31.65
N THR A 410 -32.47 7.33 -32.08
CA THR A 410 -32.78 8.30 -33.15
C THR A 410 -32.91 7.66 -34.53
N LYS A 411 -32.49 6.40 -34.69
CA LYS A 411 -32.53 5.67 -35.96
C LYS A 411 -33.77 4.78 -36.09
N ILE A 412 -34.62 4.73 -35.08
CA ILE A 412 -35.84 3.92 -35.09
C ILE A 412 -36.95 4.74 -35.75
N VAL A 413 -37.57 4.20 -36.79
CA VAL A 413 -38.70 4.81 -37.50
C VAL A 413 -39.99 4.06 -37.12
N PRO A 414 -40.97 4.70 -36.45
CA PRO A 414 -42.16 4.01 -35.95
C PRO A 414 -42.95 3.27 -37.02
N SER A 415 -43.06 3.85 -38.21
CA SER A 415 -43.80 3.27 -39.33
C SER A 415 -43.16 2.01 -39.93
N GLU A 416 -41.85 1.82 -39.78
CA GLU A 416 -41.17 0.61 -40.25
C GLU A 416 -41.27 -0.53 -39.24
N VAL A 417 -41.21 -0.19 -37.94
CA VAL A 417 -41.29 -1.17 -36.86
C VAL A 417 -42.70 -1.74 -36.75
N LEU A 418 -43.72 -0.89 -36.79
CA LEU A 418 -45.13 -1.29 -36.65
C LEU A 418 -45.72 -1.95 -37.92
N LYS A 419 -45.01 -1.92 -39.04
CA LYS A 419 -45.43 -2.54 -40.31
C LYS A 419 -44.94 -3.99 -40.46
N ASN A 420 -43.93 -4.39 -39.66
CA ASN A 420 -43.32 -5.71 -39.70
C ASN A 420 -43.90 -6.69 -38.65
N GLU A 421 -44.99 -6.30 -37.99
CA GLU A 421 -45.94 -7.21 -37.33
C GLU A 421 -47.11 -7.51 -38.28
#